data_AF-A0A8I0H9U1-F1
#
_entry.id   AF-A0A8I0H9U1-F1
#
_cell.length_a   1.000
_cell.length_b   1.000
_cell.length_c   1.000
_cell.angle_alpha   90.00
_cell.angle_beta   90.00
_cell.angle_gamma   90.00
#
_symmetry.space_group_name_H-M   'P 1'
#
loop_
_entity.id
_entity.type
_entity.pdbx_description
1 polymer ?
#
loop_
_entity_poly.entity_id
_entity_poly.type
_entity_poly.pdbx_seq_one_letter_code
_entity_poly.pdbx_strand_id
1 'polypeptide(L)' 'MAQINFGGVNETVVTREEFPLEKARKVLENETIAVIGYGVQGPGQSL' A
#
# COMPACT_ATOMS: atom_id res chain seq x y z
N MET A 1 -11.24 8.41 -0.73
CA MET A 1 -10.42 8.54 -1.94
C MET A 1 -10.47 9.99 -2.34
N ALA A 2 -9.31 10.62 -2.41
CA ALA A 2 -9.17 12.02 -2.80
C ALA A 2 -9.01 12.15 -4.33
N GLN A 3 -9.56 13.20 -4.93
CA GLN A 3 -9.21 13.60 -6.29
C GLN A 3 -8.05 14.61 -6.23
N ILE A 4 -6.90 14.25 -6.79
CA ILE A 4 -5.69 15.09 -6.75
C ILE A 4 -5.30 15.45 -8.19
N ASN A 5 -4.96 16.72 -8.41
CA ASN A 5 -4.52 17.21 -9.72
C ASN A 5 -3.01 17.07 -9.87
N PHE A 6 -2.57 16.32 -10.89
CA PHE A 6 -1.17 16.20 -11.30
C PHE A 6 -0.99 16.80 -12.68
N GLY A 7 -0.48 18.04 -12.75
CA GLY A 7 -0.18 18.70 -14.03
C GLY A 7 -1.38 18.88 -14.95
N GLY A 8 -2.58 19.08 -14.41
CA GLY A 8 -3.83 19.25 -15.16
C GLY A 8 -4.70 17.98 -15.25
N VAL A 9 -4.18 16.81 -14.85
CA VAL A 9 -4.96 15.57 -14.81
C VAL A 9 -5.47 15.31 -13.40
N ASN A 10 -6.78 15.11 -13.24
CA ASN A 10 -7.37 14.73 -11.95
C ASN A 10 -7.34 13.21 -11.80
N GLU A 11 -6.62 12.72 -10.78
CA GLU A 11 -6.50 11.29 -10.47
C GLU A 11 -7.16 10.93 -9.14
N THR A 12 -7.67 9.70 -9.06
CA THR A 12 -8.22 9.14 -7.82
C THR A 12 -7.09 8.54 -6.99
N VAL A 13 -6.82 9.11 -5.83
CA VAL A 13 -5.74 8.73 -4.94
C VAL A 13 -6.30 8.21 -3.61
N VAL A 14 -5.70 7.15 -3.09
CA VAL A 14 -5.95 6.63 -1.75
C VAL A 14 -4.86 7.14 -0.82
N THR A 15 -5.22 7.89 0.21
CA THR A 15 -4.23 8.40 1.18
C THR A 15 -3.97 7.39 2.30
N ARG A 16 -2.89 7.62 3.06
CA ARG A 16 -2.54 6.76 4.20
C ARG A 16 -3.60 6.75 5.30
N GLU A 17 -4.27 7.88 5.50
CA GLU A 17 -5.37 8.04 6.44
C GLU A 17 -6.60 7.21 6.02
N GLU A 18 -6.85 7.10 4.71
CA GLU A 18 -7.98 6.36 4.14
C GLU A 18 -7.75 4.85 4.09
N PHE A 19 -6.48 4.45 4.00
CA PHE A 19 -6.04 3.05 3.98
C PHE A 19 -4.83 2.82 4.90
N PRO A 20 -5.05 2.86 6.22
CA PRO A 20 -3.99 2.64 7.19
C PRO A 20 -3.52 1.19 7.19
N LEU A 21 -2.35 0.95 7.80
CA LEU A 21 -1.77 -0.40 7.90
C LEU A 21 -2.70 -1.40 8.59
N GLU A 22 -3.46 -0.97 9.60
CA GLU A 22 -4.43 -1.83 10.29
C GLU A 22 -5.52 -2.34 9.33
N LYS A 23 -6.07 -1.45 8.48
CA LYS A 23 -7.04 -1.82 7.47
C LYS A 23 -6.42 -2.76 6.44
N ALA A 24 -5.18 -2.51 6.02
CA ALA A 24 -4.46 -3.41 5.12
C ALA A 24 -4.31 -4.83 5.70
N ARG A 25 -3.93 -4.93 6.99
CA ARG A 25 -3.82 -6.22 7.70
C ARG A 25 -5.15 -6.95 7.78
N LYS A 26 -6.24 -6.24 8.06
CA LYS A 26 -7.59 -6.82 8.10
C LYS A 26 -8.05 -7.33 6.73
N VAL A 27 -7.75 -6.57 5.66
CA VAL A 27 -8.09 -6.98 4.28
C VAL A 27 -7.36 -8.25 3.88
N LEU A 28 -6.12 -8.44 4.33
CA LEU A 28 -5.26 -9.58 3.99
C LEU A 28 -5.22 -10.65 5.08
N GLU A 29 -6.15 -10.64 6.04
CA GLU A 29 -6.07 -11.46 7.26
C GLU A 29 -6.06 -12.98 6.98
N ASN A 30 -6.63 -13.39 5.84
CA ASN A 30 -6.74 -14.79 5.44
C ASN A 30 -5.74 -15.19 4.34
N GLU A 31 -4.82 -14.29 3.99
CA GLU A 31 -3.87 -14.48 2.90
C GLU A 31 -2.46 -14.79 3.42
N THR A 32 -1.73 -15.64 2.71
CA THR A 32 -0.29 -15.85 2.96
C THR A 32 0.53 -14.97 2.02
N ILE A 33 1.31 -14.05 2.60
CA ILE A 33 2.20 -13.17 1.82
C ILE A 33 3.62 -13.75 1.84
N ALA A 34 4.11 -14.17 0.67
CA ALA A 34 5.47 -14.65 0.51
C ALA A 34 6.36 -13.55 -0.08
N VAL A 35 7.44 -13.20 0.62
CA VAL A 35 8.48 -12.31 0.11
C VAL A 35 9.58 -13.16 -0.54
N ILE A 36 9.72 -13.06 -1.85
CA ILE A 36 10.69 -13.86 -2.61
C ILE A 36 11.85 -12.98 -3.06
N GLY A 37 13.06 -13.31 -2.59
CA GLY A 37 14.26 -12.52 -2.79
C GLY A 37 14.52 -11.55 -1.64
N TYR A 38 15.81 -11.32 -1.34
CA TYR A 38 16.24 -10.55 -0.17
C TYR A 38 17.32 -9.51 -0.53
N GLY A 39 17.08 -8.79 -1.62
CA GLY A 39 17.81 -7.54 -1.92
C GLY A 39 17.31 -6.39 -1.03
N VAL A 40 17.63 -5.13 -1.35
CA VAL A 40 17.31 -3.98 -0.48
C VAL A 40 15.81 -3.85 -0.13
N GLN A 41 14.93 -4.18 -1.07
CA GLN A 41 13.48 -4.10 -0.86
C GLN A 41 12.91 -5.25 -0.01
N GLY A 42 13.61 -6.39 0.07
CA GLY A 42 13.15 -7.56 0.85
C GLY A 42 12.95 -7.20 2.33
N PRO A 43 14.01 -6.76 3.05
CA PRO A 43 13.89 -6.31 4.43
C PRO A 43 12.89 -5.16 4.60
N GLY A 44 12.86 -4.21 3.66
CA GLY A 44 12.00 -3.02 3.77
C GLY A 44 10.49 -3.30 3.63
N GLN A 45 10.12 -4.44 3.05
CA GLN A 45 8.73 -4.85 2.85
C GLN A 45 8.32 -6.01 3.77
N SER A 46 9.28 -6.76 4.31
CA SER A 46 9.02 -7.90 5.20
C SER A 46 9.00 -7.55 6.70
N LEU A 47 9.65 -6.46 7.10
CA LEU A 47 9.77 -5.98 8.50
C LEU A 47 8.69 -4.93 8.81
#